data_AF-A0A2N3V3K2-F1
#
_entry.id   AF-A0A2N3V3K2-F1
#
_cell.length_a   1.000
_cell.length_b   1.000
_cell.length_c   1.000
_cell.angle_alpha   90.00
_cell.angle_beta   90.00
_cell.angle_gamma   90.00
#
_symmetry.space_group_name_H-M   'P 1'
#
loop_
_entity.id
_entity.type
_entity.pdbx_description
1 polymer ?
#
loop_
_entity_poly.entity_id
_entity_poly.type
_entity_poly.pdbx_seq_one_letter_code
_entity_poly.pdbx_strand_id
1 'polypeptide(L)'
;MDTFNPNYAKMLHTEHIFPPASGSSHINVSRPERVLSAVGGAAMALVGLRQSGTSGILSALAGGLLLFRGFTGYCPLNQMIGRDTAENEDISVDIIKTITVERPRTEVYQFWRMLENLPKFMQHLESVQANGPQRSHWVAKIPGGVGTVAWDADIISEKENELIAWRSLPNADIDNAGEVRFSDSPDGHGTIVQAVISYSPPAGSVGGLAAKMLNPMLKSMVEKDLRYFKRYMETGEEVHKHHQPLGAT
;
A
#
# COMPACT_ATOMS: atom_id res chain seq x y z
N MET A 1 -17.93 -7.83 -13.81
CA MET A 1 -18.84 -7.37 -12.74
C MET A 1 -18.02 -6.57 -11.76
N ASP A 2 -18.38 -5.33 -11.51
CA ASP A 2 -17.70 -4.49 -10.51
C ASP A 2 -17.91 -5.14 -9.13
N THR A 3 -16.83 -5.40 -8.41
CA THR A 3 -16.81 -6.08 -7.10
C THR A 3 -17.02 -5.11 -5.94
N PHE A 4 -17.18 -3.82 -6.24
CA PHE A 4 -17.55 -2.81 -5.27
C PHE A 4 -19.08 -2.75 -5.14
N ASN A 5 -19.59 -3.07 -3.95
CA ASN A 5 -21.01 -2.91 -3.63
C ASN A 5 -21.16 -1.90 -2.48
N PRO A 6 -21.72 -0.70 -2.74
CA PRO A 6 -21.84 0.34 -1.74
C PRO A 6 -22.77 -0.04 -0.57
N ASN A 7 -23.73 -0.95 -0.79
CA ASN A 7 -24.61 -1.43 0.28
C ASN A 7 -23.85 -2.28 1.30
N TYR A 8 -22.87 -3.08 0.85
CA TYR A 8 -22.04 -3.89 1.75
C TYR A 8 -21.02 -3.03 2.51
N ALA A 9 -20.41 -2.02 1.86
CA ALA A 9 -19.51 -1.10 2.55
C ALA A 9 -20.20 -0.36 3.72
N LYS A 10 -21.47 0.04 3.52
CA LYS A 10 -22.29 0.65 4.57
C LYS A 10 -22.66 -0.32 5.68
N MET A 11 -23.04 -1.57 5.32
CA MET A 11 -23.37 -2.62 6.29
C MET A 11 -22.17 -3.03 7.17
N LEU A 12 -20.97 -3.07 6.59
CA LEU A 12 -19.75 -3.53 7.25
C LEU A 12 -18.96 -2.40 7.92
N HIS A 13 -19.45 -1.16 7.84
CA HIS A 13 -18.81 0.04 8.37
C HIS A 13 -17.38 0.27 7.84
N THR A 14 -17.14 -0.02 6.56
CA THR A 14 -15.83 0.21 5.91
C THR A 14 -15.76 1.53 5.15
N GLU A 15 -16.57 2.51 5.56
CA GLU A 15 -16.60 3.83 4.92
C GLU A 15 -15.29 4.59 5.13
N HIS A 16 -14.50 4.22 6.14
CA HIS A 16 -13.18 4.76 6.43
C HIS A 16 -12.19 3.63 6.75
N ILE A 17 -10.98 3.72 6.21
CA ILE A 17 -9.91 2.75 6.49
C ILE A 17 -9.47 2.89 7.95
N PHE A 18 -9.55 1.81 8.70
CA PHE A 18 -9.02 1.74 10.05
C PHE A 18 -8.15 0.48 10.20
N PRO A 19 -6.83 0.60 10.45
CA PRO A 19 -6.10 1.83 10.77
C PRO A 19 -5.64 2.60 9.51
N PRO A 20 -5.38 3.91 9.63
CA PRO A 20 -4.56 4.59 8.63
C PRO A 20 -3.19 3.89 8.55
N ALA A 21 -2.63 3.79 7.34
CA ALA A 21 -1.25 3.34 7.17
C ALA A 21 -0.35 4.28 7.99
N SER A 22 0.21 3.79 9.09
CA SER A 22 1.05 4.63 9.95
C SER A 22 2.52 4.35 9.67
N GLY A 23 3.22 5.35 9.13
CA GLY A 23 4.45 5.79 9.76
C GLY A 23 5.78 5.48 9.07
N SER A 24 5.99 5.94 7.84
CA SER A 24 7.33 6.17 7.27
C SER A 24 7.36 7.27 6.21
N SER A 25 6.28 7.44 5.43
CA SER A 25 6.15 8.52 4.44
C SER A 25 5.58 9.78 5.11
N HIS A 26 6.25 10.31 6.13
CA HIS A 26 5.86 11.59 6.72
C HIS A 26 6.22 12.72 5.75
N ILE A 27 5.30 13.01 4.82
CA ILE A 27 5.36 14.22 4.02
C ILE A 27 5.05 15.37 4.99
N ASN A 28 5.83 16.46 4.93
CA ASN A 28 5.53 17.68 5.70
C ASN A 28 5.45 18.93 4.81
N VAL A 29 5.42 18.70 3.49
CA VAL A 29 5.37 19.72 2.44
C VAL A 29 4.21 19.43 1.46
N SER A 30 3.26 20.35 1.34
CA SER A 30 2.13 20.28 0.39
C SER A 30 2.56 20.32 -1.09
N ARG A 31 1.69 19.89 -2.03
CA ARG A 31 1.95 19.94 -3.49
C ARG A 31 2.33 21.33 -3.98
N PRO A 32 1.66 22.44 -3.62
CA PRO A 32 2.09 23.76 -4.07
C PRO A 32 3.53 24.08 -3.63
N GLU A 33 3.87 23.78 -2.37
CA GLU A 33 5.23 24.00 -1.86
C GLU A 33 6.26 23.08 -2.52
N ARG A 34 5.87 21.85 -2.87
CA ARG A 34 6.73 20.89 -3.59
C ARG A 34 7.02 21.33 -5.02
N VAL A 35 5.99 21.75 -5.77
CA VAL A 35 6.15 22.27 -7.14
C VAL A 35 7.04 23.52 -7.13
N LEU A 36 6.79 24.43 -6.19
CA LEU A 36 7.61 25.63 -6.02
C LEU A 36 9.07 25.28 -5.69
N SER A 37 9.29 24.34 -4.77
CA SER A 37 10.64 23.88 -4.38
C SER A 37 11.35 23.19 -5.54
N ALA A 38 10.66 22.37 -6.34
CA ALA A 38 11.25 21.70 -7.49
C ALA A 38 11.63 22.69 -8.60
N VAL A 39 10.73 23.61 -8.97
CA VAL A 39 10.99 24.62 -10.02
C VAL A 39 12.07 25.61 -9.57
N GLY A 40 11.94 26.16 -8.36
CA GLY A 40 12.92 27.08 -7.79
C GLY A 40 14.28 26.42 -7.58
N GLY A 41 14.30 25.19 -7.08
CA GLY A 41 15.50 24.39 -6.89
C GLY A 41 16.23 24.08 -8.20
N ALA A 42 15.49 23.69 -9.25
CA ALA A 42 16.06 23.46 -10.58
C ALA A 42 16.68 24.74 -11.15
N ALA A 43 15.97 25.86 -11.09
CA ALA A 43 16.47 27.14 -11.58
C ALA A 43 17.74 27.56 -10.81
N MET A 44 17.73 27.47 -9.48
CA MET A 44 18.86 27.84 -8.63
C MET A 44 20.06 26.92 -8.83
N ALA A 45 19.85 25.61 -8.99
CA ALA A 45 20.91 24.65 -9.29
C ALA A 45 21.55 24.95 -10.65
N LEU A 46 20.75 25.21 -11.69
CA LEU A 46 21.25 25.59 -13.02
C LEU A 46 22.04 26.91 -12.98
N VAL A 47 21.59 27.90 -12.22
CA VAL A 47 22.32 29.15 -12.01
C VAL A 47 23.64 28.89 -11.29
N GLY A 48 23.65 28.06 -10.24
CA GLY A 48 24.86 27.68 -9.50
C GLY A 48 25.88 26.95 -10.36
N LEU A 49 25.44 26.02 -11.20
CA LEU A 49 26.29 25.28 -12.15
C LEU A 49 26.88 26.17 -13.26
N ARG A 50 26.25 27.32 -13.55
CA ARG A 50 26.73 28.29 -14.54
C ARG A 50 27.67 29.34 -13.96
N GLN A 51 27.82 29.40 -12.64
CA GLN A 51 28.68 30.37 -11.96
C GLN A 51 29.91 29.68 -11.37
N SER A 52 31.06 30.34 -11.45
CA SER A 52 32.31 29.88 -10.84
C SER A 52 32.46 30.45 -9.42
N GLY A 53 33.20 29.75 -8.56
CA GLY A 53 33.50 30.21 -7.20
C GLY A 53 32.47 29.79 -6.15
N THR A 54 32.60 30.35 -4.95
CA THR A 54 31.85 29.93 -3.75
C THR A 54 30.35 30.22 -3.86
N SER A 55 29.94 31.32 -4.52
CA SER A 55 28.53 31.64 -4.75
C SER A 55 27.84 30.61 -5.66
N GLY A 56 28.56 30.09 -6.67
CA GLY A 56 28.07 29.03 -7.56
C GLY A 56 27.81 27.73 -6.80
N ILE A 57 28.77 27.32 -5.95
CA ILE A 57 28.65 26.13 -5.10
C ILE A 57 27.48 26.25 -4.12
N LEU A 58 27.36 27.39 -3.44
CA LEU A 58 26.26 27.62 -2.49
C LEU A 58 24.90 27.59 -3.18
N SER A 59 24.79 28.21 -4.35
CA SER A 59 23.55 28.20 -5.14
C SER A 59 23.21 26.79 -5.63
N ALA A 60 24.20 26.02 -6.07
CA ALA A 60 24.00 24.63 -6.50
C ALA A 60 23.53 23.74 -5.34
N LEU A 61 24.12 23.87 -4.15
CA LEU A 61 23.72 23.13 -2.95
C LEU A 61 22.31 23.51 -2.49
N ALA A 62 22.00 24.81 -2.41
CA ALA A 62 20.67 25.28 -2.05
C ALA A 62 19.61 24.81 -3.06
N GLY A 63 19.92 24.88 -4.36
CA GLY A 63 19.08 24.34 -5.42
C GLY A 63 18.85 22.83 -5.30
N GLY A 64 19.91 22.06 -4.99
CA GLY A 64 19.84 20.63 -4.75
C GLY A 64 18.97 20.26 -3.54
N LEU A 65 19.05 21.01 -2.44
CA LEU A 65 18.21 20.82 -1.26
C LEU A 65 16.74 21.14 -1.54
N LEU A 66 16.46 22.19 -2.31
CA LEU A 66 15.09 22.52 -2.74
C LEU A 66 14.51 21.48 -3.70
N LEU A 67 15.33 20.94 -4.60
CA LEU A 67 14.96 19.80 -5.43
C LEU A 67 14.64 18.58 -4.57
N PHE A 68 15.51 18.22 -3.65
CA PHE A 68 15.28 17.12 -2.69
C PHE A 68 13.97 17.30 -1.93
N ARG A 69 13.72 18.51 -1.39
CA ARG A 69 12.46 18.86 -0.71
C ARG A 69 11.25 18.73 -1.64
N GLY A 70 11.34 19.23 -2.87
CA GLY A 70 10.26 19.15 -3.85
C GLY A 70 9.92 17.71 -4.25
N PHE A 71 10.94 16.89 -4.47
CA PHE A 71 10.79 15.50 -4.88
C PHE A 71 10.28 14.61 -3.73
N THR A 72 10.95 14.64 -2.58
CA THR A 72 10.61 13.78 -1.44
C THR A 72 9.34 14.21 -0.72
N GLY A 73 8.97 15.49 -0.79
CA GLY A 73 7.89 16.03 0.05
C GLY A 73 8.28 16.12 1.54
N TYR A 74 9.55 15.89 1.86
CA TYR A 74 10.09 15.95 3.20
C TYR A 74 11.10 17.09 3.34
N CYS A 75 10.98 17.84 4.42
CA CYS A 75 11.94 18.86 4.80
C CYS A 75 12.29 18.73 6.29
N PRO A 76 13.57 18.46 6.63
CA PRO A 76 14.02 18.40 8.01
C PRO A 76 13.73 19.67 8.80
N LEU A 77 13.83 20.85 8.16
CA LEU A 77 13.54 22.12 8.82
C LEU A 77 12.07 22.23 9.24
N ASN A 78 11.14 21.79 8.39
CA ASN A 78 9.71 21.73 8.72
C ASN A 78 9.47 20.82 9.93
N GLN A 79 10.14 19.66 10.00
CA GLN A 79 10.06 18.75 11.15
C GLN A 79 10.61 19.39 12.43
N MET A 80 11.77 20.06 12.36
CA MET A 80 12.38 20.73 13.50
C MET A 80 11.51 21.83 14.10
N ILE A 81 10.76 22.56 13.26
CA ILE A 81 9.88 23.66 13.69
C ILE A 81 8.42 23.23 13.89
N GLY A 82 8.11 21.93 13.75
CA GLY A 82 6.74 21.40 13.89
C GLY A 82 5.76 21.90 12.81
N ARG A 83 6.26 22.34 11.65
CA ARG A 83 5.43 22.80 10.53
C ARG A 83 5.12 21.63 9.61
N ASP A 84 3.85 21.21 9.59
CA ASP A 84 3.33 20.31 8.59
C ASP A 84 2.34 21.07 7.69
N THR A 85 2.58 21.05 6.38
CA THR A 85 1.64 21.62 5.40
C THR A 85 0.99 20.56 4.53
N ALA A 86 1.38 19.31 4.69
CA ALA A 86 0.91 18.17 3.92
C ALA A 86 -0.40 17.57 4.45
N GLU A 87 -1.06 18.25 5.41
CA GLU A 87 -2.19 17.80 6.25
C GLU A 87 -3.40 17.17 5.51
N ASN A 88 -3.42 17.11 4.18
CA ASN A 88 -4.45 16.46 3.37
C ASN A 88 -3.92 15.75 2.10
N GLU A 89 -2.62 15.45 2.02
CA GLU A 89 -1.98 14.87 0.84
C GLU A 89 -1.32 13.52 1.10
N ASP A 90 -1.98 12.67 1.89
CA ASP A 90 -1.66 11.25 1.85
C ASP A 90 -1.85 10.76 0.42
N ILE A 91 -0.73 10.38 -0.22
CA ILE A 91 -0.74 9.66 -1.50
C ILE A 91 -0.98 8.18 -1.18
N SER A 92 -1.92 7.91 -0.28
CA SER A 92 -2.39 6.56 -0.02
C SER A 92 -3.28 6.15 -1.18
N VAL A 93 -3.10 4.91 -1.61
CA VAL A 93 -4.02 4.32 -2.56
C VAL A 93 -4.88 3.30 -1.84
N ASP A 94 -6.16 3.63 -1.78
CA ASP A 94 -7.16 2.84 -1.10
C ASP A 94 -7.89 1.93 -2.09
N ILE A 95 -7.88 0.64 -1.78
CA ILE A 95 -8.51 -0.41 -2.58
C ILE A 95 -9.53 -1.12 -1.70
N ILE A 96 -10.81 -0.98 -2.04
CA ILE A 96 -11.92 -1.65 -1.37
C ILE A 96 -12.53 -2.63 -2.37
N LYS A 97 -12.58 -3.91 -2.01
CA LYS A 97 -13.14 -4.97 -2.85
C LYS A 97 -13.96 -5.94 -2.01
N THR A 98 -15.09 -6.40 -2.56
CA THR A 98 -16.02 -7.29 -1.87
C THR A 98 -16.32 -8.50 -2.74
N ILE A 99 -16.38 -9.67 -2.12
CA ILE A 99 -16.78 -10.93 -2.74
C ILE A 99 -17.71 -11.69 -1.79
N THR A 100 -18.50 -12.62 -2.33
CA THR A 100 -19.25 -13.60 -1.53
C THR A 100 -18.65 -14.97 -1.78
N VAL A 101 -18.26 -15.67 -0.71
CA VAL A 101 -17.67 -17.01 -0.71
C VAL A 101 -18.71 -17.99 -0.17
N GLU A 102 -19.02 -19.05 -0.91
CA GLU A 102 -20.02 -20.08 -0.58
C GLU A 102 -19.46 -21.10 0.43
N ARG A 103 -18.96 -20.58 1.55
CA ARG A 103 -18.41 -21.35 2.68
C ARG A 103 -18.82 -20.73 4.02
N PRO A 104 -18.87 -21.51 5.11
CA PRO A 104 -19.15 -21.00 6.44
C PRO A 104 -18.17 -19.91 6.87
N ARG A 105 -18.67 -18.86 7.52
CA ARG A 105 -17.87 -17.69 7.95
C ARG A 105 -16.66 -18.06 8.79
N THR A 106 -16.81 -19.04 9.68
CA THR A 106 -15.70 -19.54 10.50
C THR A 106 -14.59 -20.17 9.66
N GLU A 107 -14.91 -20.95 8.62
CA GLU A 107 -13.90 -21.53 7.73
C GLU A 107 -13.13 -20.45 6.97
N VAL A 108 -13.87 -19.48 6.41
CA VAL A 108 -13.31 -18.38 5.62
C VAL A 108 -12.40 -17.50 6.50
N TYR A 109 -12.85 -17.17 7.71
CA TYR A 109 -12.08 -16.39 8.68
C TYR A 109 -10.80 -17.12 9.10
N GLN A 110 -10.91 -18.39 9.53
CA GLN A 110 -9.76 -19.16 10.03
C GLN A 110 -8.70 -19.35 8.94
N PHE A 111 -9.12 -19.58 7.69
CA PHE A 111 -8.20 -19.68 6.57
C PHE A 111 -7.43 -18.38 6.35
N TRP A 112 -8.11 -17.23 6.39
CA TRP A 112 -7.47 -15.92 6.22
C TRP A 112 -6.56 -15.57 7.41
N ARG A 113 -6.97 -15.91 8.64
CA ARG A 113 -6.23 -15.64 9.87
C ARG A 113 -4.84 -16.27 9.91
N MET A 114 -4.69 -17.41 9.25
CA MET A 114 -3.40 -17.99 8.91
C MET A 114 -2.79 -17.22 7.74
N LEU A 115 -2.13 -16.09 8.04
CA LEU A 115 -1.62 -15.16 7.01
C LEU A 115 -0.66 -15.81 6.00
N GLU A 116 0.00 -16.91 6.36
CA GLU A 116 0.84 -17.71 5.46
C GLU A 116 0.05 -18.36 4.30
N ASN A 117 -1.28 -18.40 4.40
CA ASN A 117 -2.16 -18.82 3.30
C ASN A 117 -2.34 -17.73 2.24
N LEU A 118 -2.11 -16.45 2.54
CA LEU A 118 -2.37 -15.36 1.59
C LEU A 118 -1.62 -15.54 0.26
N PRO A 119 -0.32 -15.93 0.22
CA PRO A 119 0.40 -16.16 -1.03
C PRO A 119 -0.12 -17.31 -1.91
N LYS A 120 -1.08 -18.13 -1.42
CA LYS A 120 -1.73 -19.19 -2.19
C LYS A 120 -2.75 -18.64 -3.19
N PHE A 121 -3.33 -17.48 -2.90
CA PHE A 121 -4.37 -16.85 -3.74
C PHE A 121 -4.07 -15.39 -4.10
N MET A 122 -3.23 -14.69 -3.32
CA MET A 122 -2.72 -13.36 -3.63
C MET A 122 -1.43 -13.47 -4.44
N GLN A 123 -1.53 -13.46 -5.77
CA GLN A 123 -0.38 -13.69 -6.66
C GLN A 123 0.71 -12.62 -6.57
N HIS A 124 0.34 -11.43 -6.13
CA HIS A 124 1.25 -10.30 -5.92
C HIS A 124 2.10 -10.47 -4.65
N LEU A 125 1.68 -11.33 -3.72
CA LEU A 125 2.51 -11.69 -2.58
C LEU A 125 3.42 -12.85 -2.97
N GLU A 126 4.72 -12.65 -2.72
CA GLU A 126 5.71 -13.71 -2.85
C GLU A 126 5.66 -14.62 -1.62
N SER A 127 5.72 -14.03 -0.43
CA SER A 127 5.62 -14.76 0.83
C SER A 127 5.02 -13.90 1.95
N VAL A 128 4.36 -14.56 2.90
CA VAL A 128 3.99 -14.00 4.19
C VAL A 128 4.39 -15.03 5.24
N GLN A 129 5.15 -14.62 6.24
CA GLN A 129 5.72 -15.49 7.28
C GLN A 129 5.28 -14.98 8.64
N ALA A 130 4.76 -15.85 9.49
CA ALA A 130 4.37 -15.46 10.84
C ALA A 130 5.60 -15.44 11.77
N ASN A 131 5.87 -14.30 12.39
CA ASN A 131 6.98 -14.09 13.34
C ASN A 131 6.46 -13.98 14.79
N GLY A 132 5.33 -14.62 15.08
CA GLY A 132 4.64 -14.57 16.36
C GLY A 132 3.11 -14.54 16.20
N PRO A 133 2.35 -14.35 17.30
CA PRO A 133 0.88 -14.39 17.26
C PRO A 133 0.24 -13.21 16.52
N GLN A 134 0.92 -12.05 16.48
CA GLN A 134 0.42 -10.83 15.83
C GLN A 134 1.40 -10.25 14.79
N ARG A 135 2.67 -10.66 14.79
CA ARG A 135 3.70 -10.12 13.90
C ARG A 135 3.92 -11.01 12.69
N SER A 136 4.14 -10.40 11.54
CA SER A 136 4.37 -11.09 10.28
C SER A 136 5.35 -10.33 9.38
N HIS A 137 6.11 -11.05 8.57
CA HIS A 137 6.99 -10.52 7.54
C HIS A 137 6.38 -10.77 6.16
N TRP A 138 6.27 -9.73 5.34
CA TRP A 138 5.60 -9.75 4.05
C TRP A 138 6.60 -9.43 2.95
N VAL A 139 6.49 -10.13 1.82
CA VAL A 139 7.25 -9.85 0.60
C VAL A 139 6.27 -9.80 -0.57
N ALA A 140 6.22 -8.67 -1.27
CA ALA A 140 5.36 -8.46 -2.43
C ALA A 140 6.18 -8.16 -3.69
N LYS A 141 5.62 -8.55 -4.83
CA LYS A 141 6.19 -8.30 -6.15
C LYS A 141 5.82 -6.92 -6.64
N ILE A 142 6.81 -6.16 -7.09
CA ILE A 142 6.56 -4.86 -7.70
C ILE A 142 5.96 -5.09 -9.09
N PRO A 143 4.82 -4.44 -9.43
CA PRO A 143 4.22 -4.57 -10.74
C PRO A 143 5.21 -4.21 -11.86
N GLY A 144 5.17 -4.96 -12.97
CA GLY A 144 6.11 -4.79 -14.09
C GLY A 144 7.40 -5.63 -13.97
N GLY A 145 7.54 -6.45 -12.93
CA GLY A 145 8.64 -7.42 -12.82
C GLY A 145 9.99 -6.78 -12.43
N VAL A 146 9.95 -5.59 -11.84
CA VAL A 146 11.15 -4.80 -11.51
C VAL A 146 11.80 -5.18 -10.18
N GLY A 147 11.25 -6.17 -9.46
CA GLY A 147 11.78 -6.66 -8.19
C GLY A 147 10.68 -6.92 -7.15
N THR A 148 11.09 -6.96 -5.89
CA THR A 148 10.23 -7.21 -4.73
C THR A 148 10.44 -6.14 -3.67
N VAL A 149 9.50 -6.05 -2.76
CA VAL A 149 9.55 -5.16 -1.59
C VAL A 149 9.07 -5.92 -0.37
N ALA A 150 9.65 -5.62 0.78
CA ALA A 150 9.38 -6.31 2.02
C ALA A 150 9.07 -5.35 3.16
N TRP A 151 8.22 -5.78 4.09
CA TRP A 151 7.92 -5.06 5.31
C TRP A 151 7.46 -6.02 6.40
N ASP A 152 7.62 -5.59 7.65
CA ASP A 152 7.00 -6.26 8.80
C ASP A 152 5.67 -5.58 9.14
N ALA A 153 4.69 -6.35 9.60
CA ALA A 153 3.38 -5.86 10.00
C ALA A 153 2.87 -6.53 11.28
N ASP A 154 2.15 -5.75 12.09
CA ASP A 154 1.44 -6.22 13.28
C ASP A 154 -0.09 -6.23 13.02
N ILE A 155 -0.78 -7.27 13.50
CA ILE A 155 -2.24 -7.28 13.65
C ILE A 155 -2.59 -6.32 14.79
N ILE A 156 -3.34 -5.27 14.48
CA ILE A 156 -3.67 -4.20 15.44
C ILE A 156 -5.10 -4.28 15.98
N SER A 157 -5.96 -5.04 15.31
CA SER A 157 -7.33 -5.31 15.73
C SER A 157 -7.79 -6.65 15.19
N GLU A 158 -8.41 -7.44 16.04
CA GLU A 158 -8.91 -8.77 15.72
C GLU A 158 -10.24 -8.98 16.44
N LYS A 159 -11.26 -9.39 15.69
CA LYS A 159 -12.51 -9.90 16.22
C LYS A 159 -12.79 -11.22 15.53
N GLU A 160 -12.90 -12.28 16.31
CA GLU A 160 -13.08 -13.63 15.79
C GLU A 160 -14.28 -13.70 14.84
N ASN A 161 -14.10 -14.30 13.66
CA ASN A 161 -15.13 -14.44 12.62
C ASN A 161 -15.70 -13.12 12.06
N GLU A 162 -15.10 -11.97 12.35
CA GLU A 162 -15.65 -10.67 11.96
C GLU A 162 -14.60 -9.74 11.35
N LEU A 163 -13.40 -9.64 11.92
CA LEU A 163 -12.41 -8.63 11.55
C LEU A 163 -10.98 -9.11 11.79
N ILE A 164 -10.11 -8.84 10.81
CA ILE A 164 -8.66 -8.85 10.98
C ILE A 164 -8.14 -7.54 10.37
N ALA A 165 -7.46 -6.72 11.17
CA ALA A 165 -6.82 -5.50 10.70
C ALA A 165 -5.33 -5.50 11.06
N TRP A 166 -4.50 -5.14 10.09
CA TRP A 166 -3.05 -5.14 10.22
C TRP A 166 -2.44 -3.83 9.74
N ARG A 167 -1.20 -3.59 10.14
CA ARG A 167 -0.45 -2.40 9.79
C ARG A 167 1.05 -2.67 9.81
N SER A 168 1.77 -2.10 8.85
CA SER A 168 3.22 -2.13 8.80
C SER A 168 3.85 -1.52 10.05
N LEU A 169 5.04 -1.98 10.42
CA LEU A 169 5.83 -1.37 11.49
C LEU A 169 6.28 0.04 11.10
N PRO A 170 6.62 0.90 12.09
CA PRO A 170 7.22 2.19 11.82
C PRO A 170 8.53 2.06 11.03
N ASN A 171 8.76 2.96 10.08
CA ASN A 171 9.94 3.00 9.19
C ASN A 171 10.03 1.82 8.20
N ALA A 172 8.91 1.15 7.90
CA ALA A 172 8.86 0.19 6.81
C ALA A 172 9.16 0.87 5.46
N ASP A 173 9.83 0.16 4.56
CA ASP A 173 10.11 0.68 3.21
C ASP A 173 8.81 1.00 2.43
N ILE A 174 7.70 0.36 2.80
CA ILE A 174 6.35 0.66 2.35
C ILE A 174 5.42 0.75 3.55
N ASP A 175 4.70 1.87 3.64
CA ASP A 175 3.57 1.98 4.56
C ASP A 175 2.40 1.18 3.99
N ASN A 176 2.01 0.13 4.71
CA ASN A 176 0.92 -0.76 4.34
C ASN A 176 -0.06 -0.89 5.51
N ALA A 177 -1.35 -0.80 5.22
CA ALA A 177 -2.39 -1.18 6.15
C ALA A 177 -3.50 -1.92 5.40
N GLY A 178 -4.21 -2.76 6.12
CA GLY A 178 -5.41 -3.36 5.58
C GLY A 178 -6.31 -3.88 6.66
N GLU A 179 -7.56 -4.09 6.26
CA GLU A 179 -8.52 -4.84 7.04
C GLU A 179 -9.30 -5.78 6.14
N VAL A 180 -9.68 -6.93 6.70
CA VAL A 180 -10.65 -7.82 6.11
C VAL A 180 -11.81 -8.02 7.08
N ARG A 181 -13.02 -7.85 6.57
CA ARG A 181 -14.27 -8.06 7.31
C ARG A 181 -15.05 -9.22 6.74
N PHE A 182 -15.68 -9.95 7.65
CA PHE A 182 -16.46 -11.13 7.35
C PHE A 182 -17.88 -10.98 7.92
N SER A 183 -18.90 -11.22 7.10
CA SER A 183 -20.28 -11.33 7.57
C SER A 183 -20.99 -12.45 6.86
N ASP A 184 -22.03 -13.00 7.48
CA ASP A 184 -22.91 -13.96 6.81
C ASP A 184 -23.63 -13.25 5.64
N SER A 185 -23.81 -13.97 4.53
CA SER A 185 -24.56 -13.48 3.38
C SER A 185 -26.05 -13.35 3.73
N PRO A 186 -26.78 -12.33 3.23
CA PRO A 186 -28.21 -12.15 3.52
C PRO A 186 -29.11 -13.33 3.16
N ASP A 187 -28.69 -14.13 2.17
CA ASP A 187 -29.38 -15.36 1.75
C ASP A 187 -29.02 -16.59 2.59
N GLY A 188 -28.08 -16.47 3.54
CA GLY A 188 -27.63 -17.54 4.42
C GLY A 188 -26.72 -18.58 3.78
N HIS A 189 -26.32 -18.41 2.51
CA HIS A 189 -25.59 -19.42 1.73
C HIS A 189 -24.09 -19.13 1.57
N GLY A 190 -23.51 -18.27 2.41
CA GLY A 190 -22.08 -18.00 2.35
C GLY A 190 -21.64 -16.85 3.24
N THR A 191 -20.42 -16.37 2.96
CA THR A 191 -19.74 -15.32 3.70
C THR A 191 -19.42 -14.16 2.75
N ILE A 192 -19.86 -12.97 3.09
CA ILE A 192 -19.38 -11.73 2.48
C ILE A 192 -18.00 -11.44 3.05
N VAL A 193 -17.03 -11.28 2.16
CA VAL A 193 -15.65 -10.91 2.49
C VAL A 193 -15.37 -9.56 1.85
N GLN A 194 -15.06 -8.58 2.69
CA GLN A 194 -14.66 -7.26 2.25
C GLN A 194 -13.23 -6.99 2.67
N ALA A 195 -12.36 -6.83 1.69
CA ALA A 195 -10.97 -6.49 1.91
C ALA A 195 -10.74 -5.02 1.56
N VAL A 196 -10.07 -4.33 2.46
CA VAL A 196 -9.61 -2.96 2.32
C VAL A 196 -8.10 -2.97 2.46
N ILE A 197 -7.40 -2.46 1.46
CA ILE A 197 -5.93 -2.37 1.45
C ILE A 197 -5.56 -0.94 1.11
N SER A 198 -4.72 -0.35 1.95
CA SER A 198 -4.12 0.95 1.75
C SER A 198 -2.60 0.81 1.72
N TYR A 199 -1.97 1.46 0.74
CA TYR A 199 -0.53 1.56 0.69
C TYR A 199 -0.10 2.98 0.32
N SER A 200 1.00 3.42 0.92
CA SER A 200 1.69 4.64 0.51
C SER A 200 3.05 4.26 -0.10
N PRO A 201 3.32 4.67 -1.35
CA PRO A 201 4.60 4.39 -1.99
C PRO A 201 5.77 5.09 -1.26
N PRO A 202 7.01 4.60 -1.39
CA PRO A 202 8.17 5.20 -0.74
C PRO A 202 8.35 6.68 -1.12
N ALA A 203 8.70 7.51 -0.14
CA ALA A 203 9.03 8.92 -0.33
C ALA A 203 10.21 9.08 -1.32
N GLY A 204 10.13 10.05 -2.23
CA GLY A 204 11.22 10.34 -3.17
C GLY A 204 11.31 9.42 -4.39
N SER A 205 10.47 8.38 -4.51
CA SER A 205 10.13 7.84 -5.82
C SER A 205 9.56 8.97 -6.67
N VAL A 206 9.63 8.89 -8.00
CA VAL A 206 9.07 9.88 -8.96
C VAL A 206 7.50 9.88 -8.91
N GLY A 207 6.93 9.61 -7.74
CA GLY A 207 5.87 8.61 -7.54
C GLY A 207 4.51 9.17 -7.19
N GLY A 208 4.34 10.46 -6.90
CA GLY A 208 2.99 11.02 -6.71
C GLY A 208 2.13 10.95 -7.98
N LEU A 209 2.76 11.06 -9.15
CA LEU A 209 2.12 10.88 -10.45
C LEU A 209 2.12 9.41 -10.89
N ALA A 210 3.24 8.68 -10.68
CA ALA A 210 3.31 7.26 -11.04
C ALA A 210 2.38 6.37 -10.20
N ALA A 211 2.22 6.63 -8.90
CA ALA A 211 1.32 5.86 -8.03
C ALA A 211 -0.15 6.01 -8.44
N LYS A 212 -0.57 7.22 -8.84
CA LYS A 212 -1.92 7.43 -9.41
C LYS A 212 -2.11 6.66 -10.72
N MET A 213 -1.09 6.57 -11.57
CA MET A 213 -1.13 5.78 -12.81
C MET A 213 -1.13 4.27 -12.56
N LEU A 214 -0.52 3.81 -11.46
CA LEU A 214 -0.50 2.40 -11.06
C LEU A 214 -1.77 1.96 -10.31
N ASN A 215 -2.55 2.91 -9.78
CA ASN A 215 -3.77 2.62 -9.02
C ASN A 215 -4.76 1.68 -9.76
N PRO A 216 -5.12 1.90 -11.05
CA PRO A 216 -6.00 0.97 -11.77
C PRO A 216 -5.44 -0.45 -11.87
N MET A 217 -4.13 -0.58 -12.07
CA MET A 217 -3.46 -1.88 -12.13
C MET A 217 -3.53 -2.59 -10.78
N LEU A 218 -3.24 -1.88 -9.68
CA LEU A 218 -3.25 -2.42 -8.32
C LEU A 218 -4.67 -2.79 -7.88
N LYS A 219 -5.67 -1.98 -8.22
CA LYS A 219 -7.10 -2.33 -8.03
C LYS A 219 -7.48 -3.61 -8.78
N SER A 220 -7.03 -3.76 -10.02
CA SER A 220 -7.31 -4.96 -10.83
C SER A 220 -6.62 -6.20 -10.26
N MET A 221 -5.39 -6.04 -9.75
CA MET A 221 -4.61 -7.10 -9.12
C MET A 221 -5.32 -7.64 -7.86
N VAL A 222 -5.65 -6.78 -6.90
CA VAL A 222 -6.37 -7.16 -5.67
C VAL A 222 -7.72 -7.82 -5.99
N GLU A 223 -8.45 -7.27 -6.97
CA GLU A 223 -9.72 -7.87 -7.41
C GLU A 223 -9.53 -9.29 -7.96
N LYS A 224 -8.45 -9.52 -8.73
CA LYS A 224 -8.11 -10.84 -9.27
C LYS A 224 -7.73 -11.81 -8.15
N ASP A 225 -7.00 -11.35 -7.15
CA ASP A 225 -6.62 -12.16 -5.99
C ASP A 225 -7.82 -12.57 -5.14
N LEU A 226 -8.79 -11.68 -4.92
CA LEU A 226 -10.03 -12.04 -4.23
C LEU A 226 -10.88 -13.04 -5.02
N ARG A 227 -10.90 -12.97 -6.35
CA ARG A 227 -11.54 -14.03 -7.15
C ARG A 227 -10.84 -15.37 -7.00
N TYR A 228 -9.52 -15.37 -6.92
CA TYR A 228 -8.76 -16.58 -6.65
C TYR A 228 -9.00 -17.11 -5.24
N PHE A 229 -9.16 -16.23 -4.27
CA PHE A 229 -9.57 -16.60 -2.92
C PHE A 229 -10.91 -17.33 -2.92
N LYS A 230 -11.95 -16.73 -3.54
CA LYS A 230 -13.28 -17.35 -3.66
C LYS A 230 -13.17 -18.75 -4.26
N ARG A 231 -12.51 -18.88 -5.41
CA ARG A 231 -12.35 -20.17 -6.09
C ARG A 231 -11.62 -21.18 -5.20
N TYR A 232 -10.50 -20.80 -4.59
CA TYR A 232 -9.72 -21.68 -3.72
C TYR A 232 -10.57 -22.19 -2.55
N MET A 233 -11.31 -21.30 -1.88
CA MET A 233 -12.17 -21.70 -0.75
C MET A 233 -13.32 -22.60 -1.19
N GLU A 234 -13.89 -22.40 -2.38
CA GLU A 234 -15.04 -23.16 -2.85
C GLU A 234 -14.64 -24.53 -3.39
N THR A 235 -13.57 -24.62 -4.18
CA THR A 235 -13.20 -25.83 -4.93
C THR A 235 -11.93 -26.51 -4.43
N GLY A 236 -11.09 -25.83 -3.65
CA GLY A 236 -9.77 -26.33 -3.26
C GLY A 236 -8.70 -26.22 -4.37
N GLU A 237 -9.02 -25.63 -5.52
CA GLU A 237 -8.08 -25.50 -6.63
C GLU A 237 -7.06 -24.37 -6.40
N GLU A 238 -5.79 -24.75 -6.28
CA GLU A 238 -4.67 -23.81 -6.26
C GLU A 238 -4.44 -23.16 -7.62
N VAL A 239 -4.17 -21.85 -7.62
CA VAL A 239 -3.75 -21.17 -8.84
C VAL A 239 -2.28 -21.48 -9.09
N HIS A 240 -1.99 -22.24 -10.14
CA HIS A 240 -0.61 -22.54 -10.52
C HIS A 240 0.12 -21.22 -10.83
N LYS A 241 1.13 -20.87 -10.01
CA LYS A 241 2.07 -19.81 -10.33
C LYS A 241 2.80 -20.25 -11.60
N HIS A 242 2.62 -19.54 -12.72
CA HIS A 242 3.48 -19.76 -13.89
C HIS A 242 4.91 -19.43 -13.48
N HIS A 243 5.67 -20.45 -13.14
CA HIS A 243 7.12 -20.38 -13.05
C HIS A 243 7.59 -20.33 -14.50
N GLN A 244 7.99 -19.17 -15.00
CA GLN A 244 8.69 -19.09 -16.27
C GLN A 244 10.08 -19.67 -16.01
N PRO A 245 10.45 -20.85 -16.53
CA PRO A 245 11.82 -21.32 -16.40
C PRO A 245 12.71 -20.28 -17.07
N LEU A 246 13.73 -19.82 -16.35
CA LEU A 246 14.86 -19.13 -16.97
C LEU A 246 15.38 -20.07 -18.06
N GLY A 247 15.11 -19.71 -19.31
CA GLY A 247 15.51 -20.49 -20.46
C GLY A 247 17.02 -20.68 -20.43
N ALA A 248 17.42 -21.94 -20.33
CA ALA A 248 18.73 -22.38 -20.75
C ALA A 248 18.80 -22.26 -22.28
N THR A 249 19.68 -21.38 -22.76
CA THR A 249 20.60 -21.58 -23.91
C THR A 249 21.62 -20.45 -23.90
#